data_AF-A0AAT9K066-F1
#
_entry.id   AF-A0AAT9K066-F1
#
_cell.length_a   1.000
_cell.length_b   1.000
_cell.length_c   1.000
_cell.angle_alpha   90.00
_cell.angle_beta   90.00
_cell.angle_gamma   90.00
#
_symmetry.space_group_name_H-M   'P 1'
#
loop_
_entity.id
_entity.type
_entity.pdbx_description
1 polymer ?
#
loop_
_entity_poly.entity_id
_entity_poly.type
_entity_poly.pdbx_seq_one_letter_code
_entity_poly.pdbx_strand_id
1 'polypeptide(L)'
;MSSDVEKQLKNIVETVKFVLRDTRELSSKIQALEQDLADTRDRLIRAEEIRASGAVPVSPAIATSVGSEPDQLLDLPLAKVLDLYGEVPQILVPYCRRAVIDREQNPPFLERNSQGNYWVLQLRDQGLLLLPRPGAFNRLAALESLSDLFDCIGERREDGTDEFCVMEPARLTLIKRHQRWQLASKGKLQFGSAPLEHRWRQQLQQIEAHYAAITQTLENQGVAGLQIAIAQNNYAQELHQRYGSVKRVLVNTCMPMAYARYRDAEENAWLVPCSVQMVPMVKVYPAWDAGVPWETTQFDEAEIVRASVENSALPGQAFLRDGSQQTWAIANSYEEASTLIDKLIGKWGPLFEPS
;
A
#
# COMPACT_ATOMS: atom_id res chain seq x y z
N MET A 1 39.69 -45.38 21.50
CA MET A 1 39.01 -44.67 20.39
C MET A 1 38.75 -43.24 20.86
N SER A 2 38.97 -42.23 20.01
CA SER A 2 38.95 -40.82 20.41
C SER A 2 37.52 -40.34 20.75
N SER A 3 37.37 -39.64 21.88
CA SER A 3 36.11 -39.03 22.36
C SER A 3 35.41 -38.17 21.30
N ASP A 4 36.17 -37.59 20.37
CA ASP A 4 35.62 -36.79 19.28
C ASP A 4 34.90 -37.63 18.21
N VAL A 5 35.33 -38.88 17.99
CA VAL A 5 34.67 -39.79 17.05
C VAL A 5 33.30 -40.19 17.58
N GLU A 6 33.16 -40.42 18.89
CA GLU A 6 31.86 -40.74 19.51
C GLU A 6 30.88 -39.56 19.45
N LYS A 7 31.36 -38.32 19.66
CA LYS A 7 30.53 -37.12 19.52
C LYS A 7 30.06 -36.90 18.09
N GLN A 8 30.95 -37.07 17.10
CA GLN A 8 30.59 -36.96 15.70
C GLN A 8 29.57 -38.03 15.28
N LEU A 9 29.75 -39.28 15.74
CA LEU A 9 28.79 -40.35 15.46
C LEU A 9 27.41 -40.03 16.04
N LYS A 10 27.36 -39.49 17.27
CA LYS A 10 26.11 -39.11 17.93
C LYS A 10 25.37 -38.01 17.17
N ASN A 11 26.09 -36.96 16.74
CA ASN A 11 25.50 -35.88 15.93
C ASN A 11 24.97 -36.40 14.59
N ILE A 12 25.70 -37.28 13.90
CA ILE A 12 25.24 -37.88 12.64
C ILE A 12 23.96 -38.69 12.86
N VAL A 13 23.90 -39.48 13.92
CA VAL A 13 22.71 -40.28 14.27
C VAL A 13 21.51 -39.38 14.58
N GLU A 14 21.71 -38.25 15.26
CA GLU A 14 20.65 -37.28 15.53
C GLU A 14 20.14 -36.59 14.25
N THR A 15 21.05 -36.17 13.36
CA THR A 15 20.67 -35.60 12.06
C THR A 15 19.92 -36.59 11.19
N VAL A 16 20.35 -37.86 11.13
CA VAL A 16 19.66 -38.90 10.36
C VAL A 16 18.27 -39.17 10.94
N LYS A 17 18.12 -39.19 12.27
CA LYS A 17 16.80 -39.32 12.91
C LYS A 17 15.88 -38.15 12.60
N PHE A 18 16.41 -36.94 12.55
CA PHE A 18 15.66 -35.74 12.18
C PHE A 18 15.17 -35.82 10.74
N VAL A 19 16.07 -36.09 9.79
CA VAL A 19 15.72 -36.24 8.36
C VAL A 19 14.72 -37.36 8.13
N LEU A 20 14.82 -38.48 8.86
CA LEU A 20 13.85 -39.58 8.79
C LEU A 20 12.46 -39.22 9.34
N ARG A 21 12.38 -38.30 10.31
CA ARG A 21 11.10 -37.81 10.82
C ARG A 21 10.45 -36.88 9.78
N ASP A 22 11.21 -35.96 9.23
CA ASP A 22 10.72 -35.00 8.24
C ASP A 22 10.28 -35.69 6.95
N THR A 23 11.02 -36.70 6.48
CA THR A 23 10.61 -37.49 5.30
C THR A 23 9.32 -38.28 5.55
N ARG A 24 9.09 -38.79 6.77
CA ARG A 24 7.81 -39.44 7.11
C ARG A 24 6.65 -38.45 7.16
N GLU A 25 6.87 -37.25 7.70
CA GLU A 25 5.85 -36.20 7.72
C GLU A 25 5.54 -35.68 6.30
N LEU A 26 6.54 -35.55 5.45
CA LEU A 26 6.33 -35.18 4.04
C LEU A 26 5.55 -36.26 3.31
N SER A 27 5.89 -37.53 3.54
CA SER A 27 5.18 -38.68 2.95
C SER A 27 3.72 -38.74 3.37
N SER A 28 3.39 -38.43 4.63
CA SER A 28 1.99 -38.41 5.08
C SER A 28 1.20 -37.24 4.48
N LYS A 29 1.83 -36.07 4.32
CA LYS A 29 1.19 -34.92 3.63
C LYS A 29 0.92 -35.20 2.16
N ILE A 30 1.86 -35.85 1.46
CA ILE A 30 1.67 -36.25 0.06
C ILE A 30 0.49 -37.22 -0.05
N GLN A 31 0.43 -38.23 0.82
CA GLN A 31 -0.68 -39.20 0.81
C GLN A 31 -2.04 -38.53 1.10
N ALA A 32 -2.09 -37.54 2.00
CA ALA A 32 -3.30 -36.79 2.27
C ALA A 32 -3.75 -35.96 1.06
N LEU A 33 -2.81 -35.32 0.35
CA LEU A 33 -3.11 -34.56 -0.88
C LEU A 33 -3.56 -35.45 -2.03
N GLU A 34 -2.97 -36.63 -2.19
CA GLU A 34 -3.41 -37.61 -3.17
C GLU A 34 -4.84 -38.07 -2.91
N GLN A 35 -5.21 -38.25 -1.64
CA GLN A 35 -6.56 -38.64 -1.26
C GLN A 35 -7.58 -37.52 -1.49
N ASP A 36 -7.23 -36.26 -1.19
CA ASP A 36 -8.09 -35.11 -1.45
C ASP A 36 -8.28 -34.86 -2.96
N LEU A 37 -7.23 -35.12 -3.77
CA LEU A 37 -7.33 -35.11 -5.24
C LEU A 37 -8.25 -36.22 -5.77
N ALA A 38 -8.21 -37.42 -5.18
CA ALA A 38 -9.12 -38.50 -5.54
C ALA A 38 -10.57 -38.14 -5.20
N ASP A 39 -10.82 -37.59 -4.00
CA ASP A 39 -12.16 -37.18 -3.56
C ASP A 39 -12.73 -36.04 -4.42
N THR A 40 -11.91 -35.06 -4.80
CA THR A 40 -12.34 -33.96 -5.68
C THR A 40 -12.64 -34.45 -7.10
N ARG A 41 -11.85 -35.40 -7.61
CA ARG A 41 -12.10 -36.04 -8.91
C ARG A 41 -13.42 -36.81 -8.91
N ASP A 42 -13.70 -37.58 -7.85
CA ASP A 42 -14.96 -38.29 -7.68
C ASP A 42 -16.15 -37.34 -7.57
N ARG A 43 -16.00 -36.19 -6.89
CA ARG A 43 -17.04 -35.15 -6.81
C ARG A 43 -17.35 -34.55 -8.18
N LEU A 44 -16.32 -34.33 -9.01
CA LEU A 44 -16.51 -33.81 -10.38
C LEU A 44 -17.23 -34.82 -11.27
N ILE A 45 -16.85 -36.10 -11.21
CA ILE A 45 -17.53 -37.17 -11.97
C ILE A 45 -19.00 -37.25 -11.56
N ARG A 46 -19.32 -37.22 -10.25
CA ARG A 46 -20.70 -37.20 -9.78
C ARG A 46 -21.47 -35.95 -10.23
N ALA A 47 -20.83 -34.78 -10.23
CA ALA A 47 -21.45 -33.55 -10.70
C ALA A 47 -21.74 -33.57 -12.22
N GLU A 48 -20.86 -34.20 -13.00
CA GLU A 48 -21.07 -34.42 -14.44
C GLU A 48 -22.16 -35.46 -14.71
N GLU A 49 -22.24 -36.54 -13.93
CA GLU A 49 -23.33 -37.53 -14.00
C GLU A 49 -24.69 -36.93 -13.63
N ILE A 50 -24.75 -36.04 -12.62
CA ILE A 50 -25.96 -35.29 -12.26
C ILE A 50 -26.37 -34.32 -13.38
N ARG A 51 -25.41 -33.70 -14.07
CA ARG A 51 -25.70 -32.88 -15.27
C ARG A 51 -26.16 -33.71 -16.46
N ALA A 52 -25.56 -34.89 -16.68
CA ALA A 52 -25.89 -35.77 -17.79
C ALA A 52 -27.26 -36.46 -17.61
N SER A 53 -27.69 -36.69 -16.38
CA SER A 53 -28.98 -37.32 -16.04
C SER A 53 -30.18 -36.35 -16.07
N GLY A 54 -29.99 -35.07 -16.40
CA GLY A 54 -31.07 -34.12 -16.64
C GLY A 54 -31.91 -33.73 -15.41
N ALA A 55 -31.54 -34.21 -14.22
CA ALA A 55 -32.19 -33.87 -12.96
C ALA A 55 -31.48 -32.68 -12.31
N VAL A 56 -31.75 -31.47 -12.80
CA VAL A 56 -31.37 -30.25 -12.06
C VAL A 56 -32.41 -30.06 -10.94
N PRO A 57 -32.04 -30.16 -9.64
CA PRO A 57 -32.89 -29.61 -8.60
C PRO A 57 -32.91 -28.10 -8.80
N VAL A 58 -34.02 -27.61 -9.34
CA VAL A 58 -34.35 -26.19 -9.37
C VAL A 58 -34.36 -25.73 -7.92
N SER A 59 -33.33 -24.98 -7.52
CA SER A 59 -33.41 -24.19 -6.30
C SER A 59 -34.61 -23.24 -6.46
N PRO A 60 -35.59 -23.24 -5.55
CA PRO A 60 -36.68 -22.30 -5.62
C PRO A 60 -36.13 -20.92 -5.25
N ALA A 61 -36.58 -19.89 -5.98
CA ALA A 61 -36.35 -18.47 -5.76
C ALA A 61 -35.05 -17.88 -6.34
N ILE A 62 -35.06 -17.64 -7.65
CA ILE A 62 -34.88 -16.25 -8.11
C ILE A 62 -36.12 -15.92 -8.92
N ALA A 63 -37.18 -15.54 -8.18
CA ALA A 63 -38.20 -14.70 -8.75
C ALA A 63 -37.50 -13.44 -9.23
N THR A 64 -37.76 -13.07 -10.47
CA THR A 64 -37.45 -11.78 -11.08
C THR A 64 -38.06 -10.66 -10.23
N SER A 65 -37.35 -10.23 -9.19
CA SER A 65 -37.58 -8.94 -8.57
C SER A 65 -36.86 -7.89 -9.40
N VAL A 66 -37.67 -7.04 -10.05
CA VAL A 66 -37.25 -5.71 -10.44
C VAL A 66 -36.93 -4.97 -9.12
N GLY A 67 -35.66 -5.01 -8.69
CA GLY A 67 -35.27 -4.40 -7.42
C GLY A 67 -33.79 -4.64 -7.08
N SER A 68 -32.97 -3.61 -7.33
CA SER A 68 -31.59 -3.39 -6.85
C SER A 68 -30.64 -4.60 -6.82
N GLU A 69 -29.78 -4.70 -7.84
CA GLU A 69 -28.50 -5.43 -7.69
C GLU A 69 -27.71 -4.75 -6.56
N PRO A 70 -27.23 -5.49 -5.53
CA PRO A 70 -26.41 -4.91 -4.48
C PRO A 70 -25.14 -4.34 -5.09
N ASP A 71 -24.76 -3.14 -4.62
CA ASP A 71 -23.47 -2.53 -4.94
C ASP A 71 -22.35 -3.36 -4.31
N GLN A 72 -21.88 -4.38 -5.04
CA GLN A 72 -20.70 -5.16 -4.67
C GLN A 72 -19.46 -4.29 -4.85
N LEU A 73 -19.16 -3.51 -3.82
CA LEU A 73 -17.95 -2.71 -3.72
C LEU A 73 -16.77 -3.64 -3.45
N LEU A 74 -15.70 -3.49 -4.23
CA LEU A 74 -14.47 -4.23 -3.99
C LEU A 74 -13.59 -3.45 -3.01
N ASP A 75 -13.27 -4.07 -1.88
CA ASP A 75 -12.42 -3.52 -0.83
C ASP A 75 -10.99 -4.05 -0.99
N LEU A 76 -10.33 -3.65 -2.08
CA LEU A 76 -8.93 -3.97 -2.36
C LEU A 76 -8.20 -2.72 -2.86
N PRO A 77 -6.92 -2.55 -2.49
CA PRO A 77 -6.11 -1.46 -3.05
C PRO A 77 -5.95 -1.67 -4.56
N LEU A 78 -5.99 -0.57 -5.33
CA LEU A 78 -5.89 -0.60 -6.79
C LEU A 78 -4.73 -1.44 -7.32
N ALA A 79 -3.56 -1.38 -6.69
CA ALA A 79 -2.43 -2.21 -7.07
C ALA A 79 -2.82 -3.70 -7.13
N LYS A 80 -3.49 -4.22 -6.08
CA LYS A 80 -3.95 -5.62 -6.04
C LYS A 80 -5.04 -5.94 -7.06
N VAL A 81 -5.86 -4.96 -7.41
CA VAL A 81 -6.88 -5.12 -8.45
C VAL A 81 -6.25 -5.28 -9.82
N LEU A 82 -5.24 -4.46 -10.14
CA LEU A 82 -4.47 -4.59 -11.37
C LEU A 82 -3.69 -5.90 -11.41
N ASP A 83 -3.15 -6.33 -10.26
CA ASP A 83 -2.50 -7.63 -10.11
C ASP A 83 -3.45 -8.78 -10.51
N LEU A 84 -4.64 -8.80 -9.90
CA LEU A 84 -5.67 -9.80 -10.19
C LEU A 84 -6.17 -9.73 -11.64
N TYR A 85 -6.27 -8.54 -12.20
CA TYR A 85 -6.69 -8.35 -13.59
C TYR A 85 -5.67 -8.97 -14.57
N GLY A 86 -4.38 -8.79 -14.32
CA GLY A 86 -3.31 -9.31 -15.18
C GLY A 86 -3.11 -10.83 -15.07
N GLU A 87 -3.31 -11.40 -13.88
CA GLU A 87 -3.01 -12.81 -13.62
C GLU A 87 -4.24 -13.71 -13.71
N VAL A 88 -5.33 -13.36 -13.02
CA VAL A 88 -6.53 -14.20 -12.86
C VAL A 88 -7.79 -13.34 -12.95
N PRO A 89 -8.09 -12.76 -14.12
CA PRO A 89 -9.19 -11.81 -14.26
C PRO A 89 -10.57 -12.43 -13.96
N GLN A 90 -10.69 -13.76 -13.96
CA GLN A 90 -11.96 -14.44 -13.63
C GLN A 90 -12.44 -14.10 -12.21
N ILE A 91 -11.53 -13.80 -11.28
CA ILE A 91 -11.84 -13.44 -9.89
C ILE A 91 -12.59 -12.10 -9.82
N LEU A 92 -12.31 -11.17 -10.75
CA LEU A 92 -12.92 -9.85 -10.76
C LEU A 92 -14.30 -9.82 -11.44
N VAL A 93 -14.65 -10.85 -12.20
CA VAL A 93 -15.90 -10.92 -12.98
C VAL A 93 -17.17 -10.60 -12.16
N PRO A 94 -17.36 -11.11 -10.93
CA PRO A 94 -18.55 -10.81 -10.13
C PRO A 94 -18.71 -9.32 -9.79
N TYR A 95 -17.60 -8.59 -9.70
CA TYR A 95 -17.55 -7.18 -9.31
C TYR A 95 -17.61 -6.22 -10.51
N CYS A 96 -17.49 -6.77 -11.73
CA CYS A 96 -17.38 -6.01 -12.96
C CYS A 96 -18.72 -5.87 -13.68
N ARG A 97 -19.06 -4.65 -14.10
CA ARG A 97 -20.19 -4.37 -14.99
C ARG A 97 -19.68 -4.19 -16.41
N ARG A 98 -20.27 -4.90 -17.37
CA ARG A 98 -19.87 -4.77 -18.78
C ARG A 98 -20.41 -3.48 -19.38
N ALA A 99 -19.56 -2.78 -20.11
CA ALA A 99 -19.89 -1.51 -20.75
C ALA A 99 -19.41 -1.45 -22.20
N VAL A 100 -20.15 -0.69 -23.01
CA VAL A 100 -19.80 -0.34 -24.39
C VAL A 100 -19.65 1.18 -24.49
N ILE A 101 -18.76 1.63 -25.36
CA ILE A 101 -18.57 3.05 -25.65
C ILE A 101 -19.63 3.53 -26.66
N ASP A 102 -20.28 4.64 -26.36
CA ASP A 102 -21.04 5.44 -27.31
C ASP A 102 -20.16 6.62 -27.77
N ARG A 103 -19.77 6.58 -29.06
CA ARG A 103 -18.86 7.54 -29.70
C ARG A 103 -19.58 8.74 -30.30
N GLU A 104 -20.91 8.74 -30.36
CA GLU A 104 -21.66 9.81 -31.02
C GLU A 104 -21.68 11.11 -30.21
N GLN A 105 -21.25 11.04 -28.94
CA GLN A 105 -21.24 12.14 -28.00
C GLN A 105 -19.80 12.49 -27.59
N ASN A 106 -19.52 13.79 -27.43
CA ASN A 106 -18.23 14.29 -26.95
C ASN A 106 -18.45 15.12 -25.66
N PRO A 107 -18.00 14.67 -24.47
CA PRO A 107 -17.14 13.51 -24.21
C PRO A 107 -17.82 12.15 -24.43
N PRO A 108 -17.06 11.06 -24.70
CA PRO A 108 -17.63 9.73 -24.90
C PRO A 108 -18.32 9.21 -23.63
N PHE A 109 -19.47 8.57 -23.81
CA PHE A 109 -20.23 7.94 -22.73
C PHE A 109 -20.06 6.43 -22.78
N LEU A 110 -20.16 5.79 -21.62
CA LEU A 110 -20.20 4.34 -21.51
C LEU A 110 -21.57 3.90 -21.01
N GLU A 111 -22.15 2.93 -21.69
CA GLU A 111 -23.44 2.36 -21.34
C GLU A 111 -23.31 0.90 -20.95
N ARG A 112 -24.12 0.47 -19.98
CA ARG A 112 -24.18 -0.95 -19.57
C ARG A 112 -24.67 -1.80 -20.73
N ASN A 113 -23.87 -2.79 -21.12
CA ASN A 113 -24.19 -3.70 -22.21
C ASN A 113 -23.64 -5.11 -21.91
N SER A 114 -24.45 -6.15 -22.09
CA SER A 114 -24.06 -7.55 -21.81
C SER A 114 -22.90 -8.04 -22.69
N GLN A 115 -22.73 -7.44 -23.87
CA GLN A 115 -21.65 -7.71 -24.83
C GLN A 115 -20.55 -6.63 -24.80
N GLY A 116 -20.56 -5.76 -23.80
CA GLY A 116 -19.57 -4.69 -23.65
C GLY A 116 -18.12 -5.21 -23.65
N ASN A 117 -17.26 -4.44 -24.33
CA ASN A 117 -15.82 -4.70 -24.43
C ASN A 117 -15.04 -4.19 -23.22
N TYR A 118 -15.70 -3.49 -22.29
CA TYR A 118 -15.05 -2.94 -21.11
C TYR A 118 -15.70 -3.43 -19.83
N TRP A 119 -14.93 -3.41 -18.74
CA TRP A 119 -15.37 -3.68 -17.39
C TRP A 119 -15.33 -2.40 -16.55
N VAL A 120 -16.45 -2.08 -15.94
CA VAL A 120 -16.60 -1.01 -14.95
C VAL A 120 -16.58 -1.64 -13.57
N LEU A 121 -15.62 -1.23 -12.76
CA LEU A 121 -15.43 -1.69 -11.38
C LEU A 121 -15.59 -0.50 -10.43
N GLN A 122 -16.12 -0.73 -9.24
CA GLN A 122 -16.19 0.30 -8.19
C GLN A 122 -15.38 -0.14 -6.97
N LEU A 123 -14.36 0.67 -6.63
CA LEU A 123 -13.58 0.50 -5.40
C LEU A 123 -14.13 1.41 -4.30
N ARG A 124 -14.08 0.93 -3.05
CA ARG A 124 -14.61 1.67 -1.87
C ARG A 124 -14.03 3.09 -1.77
N ASP A 125 -12.71 3.23 -1.85
CA ASP A 125 -12.01 4.50 -1.61
C ASP A 125 -11.46 5.19 -2.86
N GLN A 126 -11.63 4.59 -4.05
CA GLN A 126 -10.98 5.06 -5.28
C GLN A 126 -11.94 5.34 -6.44
N GLY A 127 -13.24 5.16 -6.21
CA GLY A 127 -14.30 5.47 -7.17
C GLY A 127 -14.46 4.43 -8.28
N LEU A 128 -14.96 4.89 -9.42
CA LEU A 128 -15.27 4.05 -10.58
C LEU A 128 -14.08 3.98 -11.54
N LEU A 129 -13.75 2.75 -11.91
CA LEU A 129 -12.63 2.41 -12.78
C LEU A 129 -13.13 1.69 -14.02
N LEU A 130 -12.43 1.92 -15.12
CA LEU A 130 -12.64 1.25 -16.40
C LEU A 130 -11.40 0.43 -16.76
N LEU A 131 -11.64 -0.83 -17.07
CA LEU A 131 -10.64 -1.76 -17.57
C LEU A 131 -11.11 -2.35 -18.91
N PRO A 132 -10.20 -2.62 -19.87
CA PRO A 132 -10.53 -3.45 -21.01
C PRO A 132 -11.03 -4.82 -20.54
N ARG A 133 -11.98 -5.45 -21.25
CA ARG A 133 -12.35 -6.83 -20.95
C ARG A 133 -11.26 -7.77 -21.47
N PRO A 134 -10.74 -8.69 -20.65
CA PRO A 134 -9.77 -9.70 -21.10
C PRO A 134 -10.32 -10.53 -22.26
N GLY A 135 -9.52 -10.68 -23.32
CA GLY A 135 -9.87 -11.41 -24.54
C GLY A 135 -10.87 -10.72 -25.47
N ALA A 136 -11.35 -9.51 -25.16
CA ALA A 136 -12.28 -8.77 -26.04
C ALA A 136 -11.59 -8.05 -27.22
N PHE A 137 -10.26 -7.93 -27.18
CA PHE A 137 -9.49 -7.04 -28.06
C PHE A 137 -8.56 -7.75 -29.05
N ASN A 138 -8.89 -9.00 -29.43
CA ASN A 138 -8.06 -9.82 -30.34
C ASN A 138 -8.19 -9.43 -31.83
N ARG A 139 -8.80 -8.27 -32.15
CA ARG A 139 -9.04 -7.80 -33.52
C ARG A 139 -8.65 -6.33 -33.62
N LEU A 140 -7.99 -5.95 -34.72
CA LEU A 140 -7.52 -4.58 -34.99
C LEU A 140 -8.60 -3.50 -34.77
N ALA A 141 -9.83 -3.72 -35.26
CA ALA A 141 -10.95 -2.78 -35.08
C ALA A 141 -11.36 -2.57 -33.61
N ALA A 142 -11.12 -3.56 -32.74
CA ALA A 142 -11.35 -3.40 -31.30
C ALA A 142 -10.25 -2.54 -30.65
N LEU A 143 -9.02 -2.59 -31.15
CA LEU A 143 -7.89 -1.82 -30.62
C LEU A 143 -8.03 -0.31 -30.86
N GLU A 144 -8.71 0.11 -31.93
CA GLU A 144 -9.02 1.53 -32.18
C GLU A 144 -9.93 2.13 -31.10
N SER A 145 -10.78 1.32 -30.47
CA SER A 145 -11.61 1.79 -29.35
C SER A 145 -10.85 1.99 -28.05
N LEU A 146 -9.63 1.46 -27.95
CA LEU A 146 -8.78 1.70 -26.79
C LEU A 146 -8.23 3.14 -26.78
N SER A 147 -7.88 3.73 -27.92
CA SER A 147 -7.32 5.09 -27.97
C SER A 147 -8.29 6.19 -27.51
N ASP A 148 -9.60 5.92 -27.58
CA ASP A 148 -10.62 6.85 -27.12
C ASP A 148 -10.60 6.97 -25.58
N LEU A 149 -10.26 5.89 -24.88
CA LEU A 149 -10.38 5.75 -23.42
C LEU A 149 -9.03 5.62 -22.70
N PHE A 150 -7.97 5.30 -23.44
CA PHE A 150 -6.64 5.04 -22.91
C PHE A 150 -5.54 5.66 -23.78
N ASP A 151 -4.50 6.16 -23.14
CA ASP A 151 -3.25 6.53 -23.78
C ASP A 151 -2.44 5.26 -24.02
N CYS A 152 -2.18 4.98 -25.29
CA CYS A 152 -1.53 3.76 -25.75
C CYS A 152 -0.05 4.04 -26.04
N ILE A 153 0.84 3.35 -25.34
CA ILE A 153 2.31 3.46 -25.46
C ILE A 153 2.91 2.12 -25.91
N GLY A 154 4.07 2.15 -26.59
CA GLY A 154 4.72 0.96 -27.14
C GLY A 154 4.38 0.69 -28.61
N GLU A 155 5.09 -0.26 -29.22
CA GLU A 155 4.88 -0.64 -30.62
C GLU A 155 3.68 -1.61 -30.72
N ARG A 156 2.73 -1.28 -31.60
CA ARG A 156 1.66 -2.19 -31.99
C ARG A 156 2.10 -3.02 -33.19
N ARG A 157 1.91 -4.33 -33.13
CA ARG A 157 2.02 -5.22 -34.28
C ARG A 157 0.85 -5.02 -35.22
N GLU A 158 1.18 -4.95 -36.50
CA GLU A 158 0.21 -4.79 -37.58
C GLU A 158 -0.73 -5.99 -37.73
N ASP A 159 -0.36 -7.15 -37.20
CA ASP A 159 -1.16 -8.38 -37.23
C ASP A 159 -2.28 -8.43 -36.17
N GLY A 160 -2.34 -7.45 -35.26
CA GLY A 160 -3.36 -7.36 -34.21
C GLY A 160 -3.25 -8.43 -33.14
N THR A 161 -2.12 -9.13 -33.04
CA THR A 161 -1.85 -10.15 -32.01
C THR A 161 -1.21 -9.58 -30.75
N ASP A 162 -1.17 -8.25 -30.61
CA ASP A 162 -0.53 -7.61 -29.47
C ASP A 162 -1.21 -7.97 -28.16
N GLU A 163 -0.38 -8.42 -27.23
CA GLU A 163 -0.70 -8.34 -25.81
C GLU A 163 -0.45 -6.92 -25.32
N PHE A 164 -1.31 -6.46 -24.40
CA PHE A 164 -1.15 -5.18 -23.75
C PHE A 164 -1.28 -5.31 -22.23
N CYS A 165 -0.51 -4.49 -21.52
CA CYS A 165 -0.58 -4.35 -20.08
C CYS A 165 -1.36 -3.09 -19.70
N VAL A 166 -2.25 -3.19 -18.69
CA VAL A 166 -2.93 -2.02 -18.12
C VAL A 166 -2.01 -1.40 -17.07
N MET A 167 -1.45 -0.24 -17.39
CA MET A 167 -0.58 0.52 -16.49
C MET A 167 -1.39 1.34 -15.50
N GLU A 168 -2.40 2.04 -16.00
CA GLU A 168 -3.33 2.83 -15.21
C GLU A 168 -4.75 2.61 -15.73
N PRO A 169 -5.75 2.33 -14.86
CA PRO A 169 -7.13 2.23 -15.30
C PRO A 169 -7.66 3.61 -15.72
N ALA A 170 -8.62 3.63 -16.65
CA ALA A 170 -9.38 4.85 -16.90
C ALA A 170 -10.30 5.14 -15.71
N ARG A 171 -10.52 6.41 -15.37
CA ARG A 171 -11.44 6.80 -14.30
C ARG A 171 -12.75 7.26 -14.88
N LEU A 172 -13.84 6.91 -14.20
CA LEU A 172 -15.18 7.24 -14.63
C LEU A 172 -15.92 8.10 -13.60
N THR A 173 -16.83 8.93 -14.11
CA THR A 173 -17.87 9.60 -13.31
C THR A 173 -19.22 8.95 -13.57
N LEU A 174 -20.02 8.85 -12.51
CA LEU A 174 -21.36 8.30 -12.61
C LEU A 174 -22.32 9.37 -13.14
N ILE A 175 -23.04 9.08 -14.22
CA ILE A 175 -24.09 9.97 -14.74
C ILE A 175 -25.46 9.41 -14.38
N LYS A 176 -25.68 8.13 -14.69
CA LYS A 176 -26.92 7.42 -14.36
C LYS A 176 -26.57 6.13 -13.64
N ARG A 177 -27.11 6.00 -12.42
CA ARG A 177 -26.82 4.88 -11.52
C ARG A 177 -26.92 3.53 -12.26
N HIS A 178 -25.80 2.81 -12.29
CA HIS A 178 -25.61 1.48 -12.92
C HIS A 178 -25.93 1.36 -14.41
N GLN A 179 -26.08 2.47 -15.13
CA GLN A 179 -26.47 2.45 -16.54
C GLN A 179 -25.56 3.28 -17.42
N ARG A 180 -25.13 4.47 -16.98
CA ARG A 180 -24.31 5.39 -17.78
C ARG A 180 -23.18 6.00 -16.97
N TRP A 181 -22.01 6.02 -17.60
CA TRP A 181 -20.78 6.58 -17.06
C TRP A 181 -20.12 7.51 -18.07
N GLN A 182 -19.39 8.49 -17.58
CA GLN A 182 -18.55 9.36 -18.41
C GLN A 182 -17.08 9.09 -18.12
N LEU A 183 -16.23 9.24 -19.13
CA LEU A 183 -14.80 9.25 -18.92
C LEU A 183 -14.39 10.52 -18.14
N ALA A 184 -13.77 10.34 -16.98
CA ALA A 184 -13.22 11.43 -16.17
C ALA A 184 -11.74 11.65 -16.48
N SER A 185 -10.98 10.56 -16.63
CA SER A 185 -9.59 10.60 -17.07
C SER A 185 -9.26 9.35 -17.88
N LYS A 186 -8.44 9.52 -18.93
CA LYS A 186 -7.91 8.39 -19.69
C LYS A 186 -7.03 7.50 -18.80
N GLY A 187 -7.05 6.20 -19.08
CA GLY A 187 -6.09 5.26 -18.51
C GLY A 187 -4.83 5.18 -19.36
N LYS A 188 -3.91 4.28 -19.02
CA LYS A 188 -2.68 4.03 -19.79
C LYS A 188 -2.54 2.55 -20.09
N LEU A 189 -2.27 2.22 -21.36
CA LEU A 189 -1.99 0.87 -21.83
C LEU A 189 -0.63 0.79 -22.50
N GLN A 190 0.10 -0.29 -22.25
CA GLN A 190 1.38 -0.55 -22.87
C GLN A 190 1.33 -1.79 -23.76
N PHE A 191 1.63 -1.59 -25.03
CA PHE A 191 1.69 -2.63 -26.07
C PHE A 191 3.10 -3.22 -26.21
N GLY A 192 3.18 -4.44 -26.76
CA GLY A 192 4.47 -5.08 -27.06
C GLY A 192 5.20 -5.60 -25.82
N SER A 193 4.54 -5.70 -24.68
CA SER A 193 5.06 -6.33 -23.48
C SER A 193 3.99 -7.21 -22.86
N ALA A 194 4.31 -8.48 -22.62
CA ALA A 194 3.43 -9.35 -21.86
C ALA A 194 3.17 -8.70 -20.49
N PRO A 195 1.93 -8.68 -19.97
CA PRO A 195 1.58 -8.04 -18.70
C PRO A 195 2.48 -8.47 -17.54
N LEU A 196 2.86 -9.75 -17.54
CA LEU A 196 3.74 -10.35 -16.54
C LEU A 196 5.20 -9.84 -16.66
N GLU A 197 5.74 -9.79 -17.87
CA GLU A 197 7.12 -9.39 -18.12
C GLU A 197 7.36 -7.91 -17.78
N HIS A 198 6.46 -7.04 -18.22
CA HIS A 198 6.56 -5.61 -17.90
C HIS A 198 6.54 -5.38 -16.39
N ARG A 199 5.63 -6.07 -15.69
CA ARG A 199 5.47 -5.94 -14.25
C ARG A 199 6.66 -6.46 -13.48
N TRP A 200 7.27 -7.57 -13.90
CA TRP A 200 8.53 -8.04 -13.34
C TRP A 200 9.67 -7.05 -13.55
N ARG A 201 9.77 -6.43 -14.74
CA ARG A 201 10.77 -5.37 -14.97
C ARG A 201 10.57 -4.19 -14.03
N GLN A 202 9.34 -3.75 -13.79
CA GLN A 202 9.05 -2.69 -12.83
C GLN A 202 9.41 -3.08 -11.40
N GLN A 203 9.08 -4.30 -10.98
CA GLN A 203 9.45 -4.80 -9.65
C GLN A 203 10.96 -4.87 -9.48
N LEU A 204 11.69 -5.36 -10.49
CA LEU A 204 13.15 -5.38 -10.48
C LEU A 204 13.73 -3.96 -10.35
N GLN A 205 13.23 -3.00 -11.14
CA GLN A 205 13.67 -1.61 -11.04
C GLN A 205 13.40 -0.99 -9.66
N GLN A 206 12.25 -1.28 -9.06
CA GLN A 206 11.93 -0.82 -7.69
C GLN A 206 12.87 -1.44 -6.67
N ILE A 207 13.13 -2.73 -6.79
CA ILE A 207 14.05 -3.47 -5.91
C ILE A 207 15.47 -2.90 -6.06
N GLU A 208 15.95 -2.68 -7.28
CA GLU A 208 17.26 -2.09 -7.58
C GLU A 208 17.38 -0.67 -7.00
N ALA A 209 16.35 0.17 -7.16
CA ALA A 209 16.32 1.51 -6.58
C ALA A 209 16.36 1.46 -5.04
N HIS A 210 15.63 0.53 -4.44
CA HIS A 210 15.63 0.33 -2.99
C HIS A 210 16.99 -0.15 -2.49
N TYR A 211 17.62 -1.09 -3.20
CA TYR A 211 18.99 -1.53 -2.90
C TYR A 211 19.98 -0.37 -3.02
N ALA A 212 19.90 0.46 -4.06
CA ALA A 212 20.77 1.63 -4.23
C ALA A 212 20.64 2.62 -3.06
N ALA A 213 19.41 2.90 -2.63
CA ALA A 213 19.15 3.79 -1.48
C ALA A 213 19.74 3.23 -0.16
N ILE A 214 19.61 1.91 0.06
CA ILE A 214 20.21 1.23 1.21
C ILE A 214 21.74 1.32 1.14
N THR A 215 22.35 1.03 -0.01
CA THR A 215 23.81 1.09 -0.19
C THR A 215 24.33 2.50 0.06
N GLN A 216 23.67 3.53 -0.46
CA GLN A 216 24.04 4.92 -0.22
C GLN A 216 23.94 5.29 1.27
N THR A 217 22.93 4.79 1.97
CA THR A 217 22.80 4.99 3.43
C THR A 217 23.93 4.29 4.18
N LEU A 218 24.31 3.09 3.74
CA LEU A 218 25.39 2.30 4.32
C LEU A 218 26.76 2.93 4.08
N GLU A 219 27.00 3.54 2.92
CA GLU A 219 28.20 4.33 2.63
C GLU A 219 28.29 5.59 3.49
N ASN A 220 27.16 6.30 3.67
CA ASN A 220 27.13 7.57 4.41
C ASN A 220 27.23 7.41 5.93
N GLN A 221 26.68 6.32 6.49
CA GLN A 221 26.50 6.18 7.95
C GLN A 221 27.11 4.90 8.54
N GLY A 222 27.64 4.01 7.68
CA GLY A 222 28.15 2.70 8.09
C GLY A 222 27.05 1.75 8.57
N VAL A 223 27.45 0.54 8.97
CA VAL A 223 26.54 -0.52 9.45
C VAL A 223 25.80 -0.09 10.72
N ALA A 224 26.47 0.62 11.62
CA ALA A 224 25.86 1.12 12.85
C ALA A 224 24.76 2.17 12.56
N GLY A 225 25.00 3.08 11.62
CA GLY A 225 23.99 4.05 11.20
C GLY A 225 22.77 3.40 10.56
N LEU A 226 22.98 2.36 9.74
CA LEU A 226 21.89 1.59 9.15
C LEU A 226 21.03 0.89 10.22
N GLN A 227 21.67 0.26 11.22
CA GLN A 227 20.94 -0.38 12.33
C GLN A 227 20.11 0.63 13.13
N ILE A 228 20.66 1.82 13.37
CA ILE A 228 19.94 2.93 14.02
C ILE A 228 18.75 3.37 13.16
N ALA A 229 18.93 3.55 11.85
CA ALA A 229 17.85 3.95 10.94
C ALA A 229 16.73 2.89 10.87
N ILE A 230 17.08 1.60 10.85
CA ILE A 230 16.10 0.50 10.90
C ILE A 230 15.34 0.53 12.21
N ALA A 231 16.03 0.64 13.34
CA ALA A 231 15.41 0.72 14.65
C ALA A 231 14.46 1.93 14.74
N GLN A 232 14.89 3.10 14.26
CA GLN A 232 14.07 4.31 14.20
C GLN A 232 12.81 4.13 13.35
N ASN A 233 12.92 3.51 12.18
CA ASN A 233 11.78 3.25 11.31
C ASN A 233 10.80 2.26 11.97
N ASN A 234 11.30 1.22 12.62
CA ASN A 234 10.46 0.27 13.36
C ASN A 234 9.71 0.97 14.49
N TYR A 235 10.39 1.81 15.29
CA TYR A 235 9.72 2.59 16.34
C TYR A 235 8.67 3.55 15.77
N ALA A 236 8.96 4.22 14.66
CA ALA A 236 7.99 5.09 14.00
C ALA A 236 6.73 4.32 13.56
N GLN A 237 6.90 3.09 13.02
CA GLN A 237 5.79 2.23 12.64
C GLN A 237 4.99 1.74 13.84
N GLU A 238 5.65 1.33 14.93
CA GLU A 238 4.99 0.91 16.17
C GLU A 238 4.16 2.05 16.78
N LEU A 239 4.74 3.25 16.88
CA LEU A 239 4.02 4.44 17.33
C LEU A 239 2.87 4.80 16.39
N HIS A 240 3.04 4.60 15.08
CA HIS A 240 1.97 4.81 14.11
C HIS A 240 0.80 3.84 14.31
N GLN A 241 1.09 2.57 14.57
CA GLN A 241 0.06 1.56 14.86
C GLN A 241 -0.64 1.84 16.20
N ARG A 242 0.11 2.26 17.23
CA ARG A 242 -0.40 2.49 18.57
C ARG A 242 -1.20 3.79 18.68
N TYR A 243 -0.62 4.88 18.21
CA TYR A 243 -1.15 6.22 18.40
C TYR A 243 -1.70 6.85 17.12
N GLY A 244 -1.40 6.36 15.92
CA GLY A 244 -1.87 6.91 14.64
C GLY A 244 -0.83 7.81 13.96
N SER A 245 -1.24 8.71 13.06
CA SER A 245 -0.29 9.61 12.40
C SER A 245 0.16 10.74 13.33
N VAL A 246 1.44 11.14 13.19
CA VAL A 246 1.96 12.36 13.78
C VAL A 246 1.21 13.53 13.17
N LYS A 247 0.74 14.44 14.03
CA LYS A 247 0.07 15.66 13.60
C LYS A 247 1.00 16.85 13.68
N ARG A 248 1.74 16.95 14.78
CA ARG A 248 2.67 18.05 15.04
C ARG A 248 3.84 17.56 15.88
N VAL A 249 4.97 18.23 15.73
CA VAL A 249 6.16 18.07 16.56
C VAL A 249 6.43 19.41 17.24
N LEU A 250 6.44 19.41 18.57
CA LEU A 250 6.74 20.56 19.40
C LEU A 250 8.24 20.58 19.69
N VAL A 251 8.93 21.65 19.32
CA VAL A 251 10.37 21.84 19.50
C VAL A 251 10.61 22.92 20.54
N ASN A 252 11.33 22.61 21.61
CA ASN A 252 11.67 23.60 22.63
C ASN A 252 12.61 24.66 22.03
N THR A 253 12.32 25.94 22.25
CA THR A 253 13.13 27.02 21.66
C THR A 253 14.41 27.32 22.43
N CYS A 254 14.55 26.79 23.64
CA CYS A 254 15.65 27.09 24.55
C CYS A 254 16.58 25.89 24.80
N MET A 255 16.17 24.67 24.41
CA MET A 255 16.91 23.44 24.62
C MET A 255 16.68 22.44 23.46
N PRO A 256 17.61 21.50 23.20
CA PRO A 256 17.46 20.46 22.17
C PRO A 256 16.46 19.37 22.61
N MET A 257 15.20 19.75 22.81
CA MET A 257 14.11 18.86 23.23
C MET A 257 12.95 18.97 22.24
N ALA A 258 12.34 17.83 21.94
CA ALA A 258 11.14 17.79 21.10
C ALA A 258 10.15 16.72 21.57
N TYR A 259 8.87 16.97 21.29
CA TYR A 259 7.78 16.04 21.54
C TYR A 259 6.88 15.91 20.30
N ALA A 260 6.46 14.71 19.96
CA ALA A 260 5.52 14.47 18.88
C ALA A 260 4.10 14.29 19.45
N ARG A 261 3.14 15.03 18.90
CA ARG A 261 1.71 14.87 19.19
C ARG A 261 1.06 13.99 18.14
N TYR A 262 0.40 12.94 18.61
CA TYR A 262 -0.37 11.99 17.82
C TYR A 262 -1.87 12.19 18.05
N ARG A 263 -2.68 12.04 16.97
CA ARG A 263 -4.15 12.26 16.87
C ARG A 263 -4.63 13.71 17.05
N ASP A 264 -5.74 14.01 16.35
CA ASP A 264 -6.34 15.36 16.26
C ASP A 264 -7.40 15.66 17.34
N ALA A 265 -8.12 14.64 17.84
CA ALA A 265 -9.16 14.87 18.85
C ALA A 265 -8.51 15.16 20.20
N GLU A 266 -8.88 16.29 20.82
CA GLU A 266 -8.37 16.73 22.13
C GLU A 266 -8.50 15.63 23.18
N GLU A 267 -9.62 14.90 23.17
CA GLU A 267 -9.94 13.82 24.11
C GLU A 267 -9.04 12.57 24.02
N ASN A 268 -8.15 12.45 23.03
CA ASN A 268 -7.30 11.26 22.84
C ASN A 268 -5.93 11.57 22.23
N ALA A 269 -5.44 12.80 22.39
CA ALA A 269 -4.11 13.15 21.92
C ALA A 269 -3.03 12.54 22.83
N TRP A 270 -1.98 12.01 22.21
CA TRP A 270 -0.83 11.47 22.93
C TRP A 270 0.42 12.29 22.62
N LEU A 271 1.19 12.59 23.65
CA LEU A 271 2.47 13.25 23.53
C LEU A 271 3.58 12.24 23.77
N VAL A 272 4.47 12.08 22.80
CA VAL A 272 5.59 11.14 22.86
C VAL A 272 6.90 11.91 22.75
N PRO A 273 7.89 11.65 23.63
CA PRO A 273 9.20 12.29 23.51
C PRO A 273 9.88 11.95 22.18
N CYS A 274 10.63 12.91 21.64
CA CYS A 274 11.50 12.71 20.50
C CYS A 274 12.96 12.66 20.95
N SER A 275 13.77 11.91 20.22
CA SER A 275 15.22 11.94 20.36
C SER A 275 15.77 12.97 19.37
N VAL A 276 16.63 13.85 19.88
CA VAL A 276 17.27 14.92 19.11
C VAL A 276 18.75 14.58 19.00
N GLN A 277 19.20 14.27 17.79
CA GLN A 277 20.61 14.09 17.47
C GLN A 277 21.14 15.39 16.85
N MET A 278 22.21 15.94 17.41
CA MET A 278 22.73 17.26 17.03
C MET A 278 23.89 17.19 16.03
N VAL A 279 24.56 16.04 15.90
CA VAL A 279 25.81 15.89 15.11
C VAL A 279 25.78 14.56 14.32
N PRO A 280 26.29 14.52 13.07
CA PRO A 280 26.82 15.62 12.25
C PRO A 280 25.75 16.46 11.52
N MET A 281 24.51 15.98 11.52
CA MET A 281 23.33 16.71 11.04
C MET A 281 22.25 16.60 12.09
N VAL A 282 21.52 17.70 12.30
CA VAL A 282 20.39 17.73 13.21
C VAL A 282 19.30 16.79 12.71
N LYS A 283 18.90 15.85 13.56
CA LYS A 283 17.79 14.94 13.29
C LYS A 283 16.89 14.81 14.51
N VAL A 284 15.60 14.97 14.27
CA VAL A 284 14.55 14.65 15.23
C VAL A 284 13.88 13.37 14.77
N TYR A 285 13.76 12.41 15.67
CA TYR A 285 13.08 11.15 15.42
C TYR A 285 12.31 10.71 16.67
N PRO A 286 11.29 9.85 16.54
CA PRO A 286 10.59 9.32 17.70
C PRO A 286 11.55 8.63 18.67
N ALA A 287 11.40 8.91 19.98
CA ALA A 287 12.12 8.18 21.02
C ALA A 287 11.36 6.91 21.44
N TRP A 288 11.92 6.19 22.41
CA TRP A 288 11.25 5.06 23.07
C TRP A 288 9.90 5.48 23.66
N ASP A 289 8.95 4.55 23.66
CA ASP A 289 7.55 4.82 24.00
C ASP A 289 7.35 5.12 25.50
N ALA A 290 7.49 6.38 25.85
CA ALA A 290 7.03 6.99 27.09
C ALA A 290 5.88 7.98 26.79
N GLY A 291 4.94 7.57 25.94
CA GLY A 291 3.78 8.37 25.59
C GLY A 291 2.95 8.71 26.82
N VAL A 292 2.54 9.98 26.94
CA VAL A 292 1.62 10.46 27.98
C VAL A 292 0.37 11.07 27.34
N PRO A 293 -0.83 10.87 27.91
CA PRO A 293 -2.04 11.54 27.44
C PRO A 293 -1.89 13.05 27.52
N TRP A 294 -2.29 13.77 26.47
CA TRP A 294 -2.15 15.24 26.36
C TRP A 294 -2.71 15.99 27.58
N GLU A 295 -3.88 15.57 28.06
CA GLU A 295 -4.58 16.15 29.23
C GLU A 295 -3.76 16.10 30.52
N THR A 296 -2.79 15.17 30.61
CA THR A 296 -1.92 15.02 31.78
C THR A 296 -0.62 15.82 31.67
N THR A 297 -0.42 16.53 30.56
CA THR A 297 0.83 17.23 30.26
C THR A 297 0.77 18.70 30.67
N GLN A 298 1.94 19.33 30.77
CA GLN A 298 2.10 20.78 30.94
C GLN A 298 1.55 21.63 29.77
N PHE A 299 1.03 20.97 28.72
CA PHE A 299 0.51 21.59 27.52
C PHE A 299 -1.03 21.63 27.46
N ASP A 300 -1.72 21.05 28.45
CA ASP A 300 -3.19 21.00 28.45
C ASP A 300 -3.81 22.41 28.44
N GLU A 301 -3.27 23.31 29.25
CA GLU A 301 -3.68 24.73 29.32
C GLU A 301 -2.88 25.65 28.38
N ALA A 302 -2.05 25.09 27.49
CA ALA A 302 -1.11 25.89 26.74
C ALA A 302 -1.79 26.71 25.61
N GLU A 303 -1.56 28.01 25.64
CA GLU A 303 -2.07 28.94 24.64
C GLU A 303 -1.18 28.92 23.39
N ILE A 304 -1.80 28.86 22.20
CA ILE A 304 -1.08 29.04 20.94
C ILE A 304 -0.80 30.53 20.77
N VAL A 305 0.42 30.92 21.10
CA VAL A 305 0.90 32.29 20.92
C VAL A 305 1.59 32.36 19.57
N ARG A 306 1.06 33.17 18.64
CA ARG A 306 1.85 33.57 17.46
C ARG A 306 2.98 34.46 17.96
N ALA A 307 4.23 34.15 17.60
CA ALA A 307 5.35 34.99 18.00
C ALA A 307 5.08 36.44 17.60
N SER A 308 5.41 37.37 18.50
CA SER A 308 5.63 38.76 18.08
C SER A 308 6.77 38.75 17.06
N VAL A 309 6.84 39.81 16.24
CA VAL A 309 7.87 40.00 15.19
C VAL A 309 9.32 39.91 15.74
N GLU A 310 9.51 39.81 17.06
CA GLU A 310 10.79 39.96 17.76
C GLU A 310 11.56 38.65 18.02
N ASN A 311 11.02 37.45 17.78
CA ASN A 311 11.85 36.25 17.83
C ASN A 311 12.68 36.13 16.55
N SER A 312 13.86 36.76 16.55
CA SER A 312 14.72 36.91 15.36
C SER A 312 15.09 35.60 14.66
N ALA A 313 15.02 34.46 15.38
CA ALA A 313 15.46 33.17 14.86
C ALA A 313 14.41 32.48 13.97
N LEU A 314 13.12 32.71 14.20
CA LEU A 314 12.02 31.99 13.55
C LEU A 314 10.85 32.96 13.24
N PRO A 315 11.01 33.88 12.28
CA PRO A 315 10.00 34.89 11.96
C PRO A 315 8.72 34.23 11.44
N GLY A 316 7.58 34.55 12.06
CA GLY A 316 6.25 34.07 11.64
C GLY A 316 5.89 32.64 12.06
N GLN A 317 6.76 31.93 12.80
CA GLN A 317 6.45 30.60 13.31
C GLN A 317 5.40 30.68 14.43
N ALA A 318 4.49 29.70 14.47
CA ALA A 318 3.56 29.54 15.59
C ALA A 318 4.29 28.88 16.77
N PHE A 319 4.07 29.41 17.97
CA PHE A 319 4.60 28.87 19.21
C PHE A 319 3.48 28.45 20.14
N LEU A 320 3.82 27.56 21.04
CA LEU A 320 3.00 27.15 22.16
C LEU A 320 3.76 27.50 23.43
N ARG A 321 3.09 28.18 24.36
CA ARG A 321 3.71 28.54 25.64
C ARG A 321 3.17 27.62 26.73
N ASP A 322 4.05 26.86 27.36
CA ASP A 322 3.64 25.95 28.43
C ASP A 322 3.41 26.67 29.77
N GLY A 323 2.88 25.95 30.76
CA GLY A 323 2.65 26.49 32.11
C GLY A 323 3.93 27.00 32.81
N SER A 324 5.10 26.53 32.39
CA SER A 324 6.41 26.97 32.89
C SER A 324 6.96 28.20 32.14
N GLN A 325 6.15 28.79 31.25
CA GLN A 325 6.50 29.93 30.40
C GLN A 325 7.55 29.64 29.32
N GLN A 326 7.92 28.37 29.09
CA GLN A 326 8.80 28.00 27.99
C GLN A 326 8.04 28.04 26.66
N THR A 327 8.76 28.38 25.59
CA THR A 327 8.20 28.47 24.24
C THR A 327 8.58 27.26 23.40
N TRP A 328 7.59 26.74 22.68
CA TRP A 328 7.70 25.54 21.86
C TRP A 328 7.28 25.86 20.43
N ALA A 329 8.22 25.77 19.48
CA ALA A 329 7.92 25.95 18.06
C ALA A 329 7.16 24.73 17.53
N ILE A 330 6.15 24.96 16.70
CA ILE A 330 5.30 23.90 16.16
C ILE A 330 5.79 23.53 14.74
N ALA A 331 6.16 22.28 14.51
CA ALA A 331 6.41 21.68 13.20
C ALA A 331 5.30 20.68 12.82
N ASN A 332 5.09 20.45 11.53
CA ASN A 332 4.12 19.48 11.03
C ASN A 332 4.73 18.08 10.82
N SER A 333 6.06 17.98 10.76
CA SER A 333 6.77 16.72 10.59
C SER A 333 8.09 16.68 11.35
N TYR A 334 8.72 15.50 11.43
CA TYR A 334 10.04 15.31 12.02
C TYR A 334 11.14 16.03 11.22
N GLU A 335 11.01 16.09 9.90
CA GLU A 335 11.93 16.82 9.02
C GLU A 335 11.85 18.32 9.28
N GLU A 336 10.62 18.87 9.35
CA GLU A 336 10.42 20.28 9.67
C GLU A 336 10.97 20.59 11.07
N ALA A 337 10.72 19.72 12.06
CA ALA A 337 11.29 19.86 13.40
C ALA A 337 12.83 19.87 13.39
N SER A 338 13.45 19.02 12.58
CA SER A 338 14.91 18.99 12.41
C SER A 338 15.42 20.32 11.85
N THR A 339 14.72 20.91 10.87
CA THR A 339 15.09 22.23 10.33
C THR A 339 14.88 23.37 11.33
N LEU A 340 13.89 23.26 12.22
CA LEU A 340 13.67 24.24 13.28
C LEU A 340 14.79 24.20 14.31
N ILE A 341 15.19 23.00 14.74
CA ILE A 341 16.30 22.83 15.67
C ILE A 341 17.59 23.38 15.07
N ASP A 342 17.90 23.05 13.82
CA ASP A 342 19.09 23.54 13.12
C ASP A 342 19.20 25.08 13.14
N LYS A 343 18.08 25.79 12.95
CA LYS A 343 18.01 27.25 13.06
C LYS A 343 18.20 27.78 14.48
N LEU A 344 17.84 26.99 15.49
CA LEU A 344 17.91 27.36 16.91
C LEU A 344 19.29 27.10 17.54
N ILE A 345 20.08 26.18 17.00
CA ILE A 345 21.40 25.80 17.55
C ILE A 345 22.29 27.00 17.83
N GLY A 346 22.41 27.92 16.88
CA GLY A 346 23.24 29.13 17.01
C GLY A 346 22.76 30.12 18.08
N LYS A 347 21.64 29.84 18.77
CA LYS A 347 21.06 30.67 19.84
C LYS A 347 21.09 29.98 21.21
N TRP A 348 21.36 28.68 21.28
CA TRP A 348 21.42 27.94 22.56
C TRP A 348 22.75 28.14 23.32
N GLY A 349 23.67 28.92 22.75
CA GLY A 349 24.95 29.26 23.36
C GLY A 349 26.04 28.21 23.09
N PRO A 350 27.27 28.48 23.54
CA PRO A 350 28.47 27.72 23.15
C PRO A 350 28.49 26.26 23.64
N LEU A 351 27.59 25.86 24.54
CA LEU A 351 27.46 24.49 25.01
C LEU A 351 26.88 23.53 23.95
N PHE A 352 26.26 24.07 22.89
CA PHE A 352 25.57 23.28 21.86
C PHE A 352 26.09 23.54 20.44
N GLU A 353 27.14 24.34 20.29
CA GLU A 353 27.79 24.53 19.00
C GLU A 353 28.56 23.25 18.64
N PRO A 354 28.37 22.69 17.42
CA PRO A 354 29.12 21.52 16.98
C PRO A 354 30.62 21.87 16.96
N SER A 355 31.40 21.10 17.72
CA SER A 355 32.87 21.22 17.84
C SER A 355 33.61 20.93 16.55
#